data_AF-Q2U4Q0-F1
#
_entry.id   AF-Q2U4Q0-F1
#
_cell.length_a   1.000
_cell.length_b   1.000
_cell.length_c   1.000
_cell.angle_alpha   90.00
_cell.angle_beta   90.00
_cell.angle_gamma   90.00
#
_symmetry.space_group_name_H-M   'P 1'
#
loop_
_entity.id
_entity.type
_entity.pdbx_description
1 polymer ?
#
loop_
_entity_poly.entity_id
_entity_poly.type
_entity_poly.pdbx_seq_one_letter_code
_entity_poly.pdbx_strand_id
1 'polypeptide(L)'
;MKDWILLYANWPEGVLLLLQAGYKAHEYELYAALDFDCESSVCILIETGNVIVGYGELWAATRHPNSKIADLIIQALVDRRKRLQLLAEAHLSVDELSELKIRPDVLIDLQTQQVIQILRAKNIDLSGAIEPYPWSVYEALGHNYTIADRVWEAGFRDVDVPCVRGRTLLMTKRCETGLYFKYILEEAAWLLGKGAQPYRLCENTPALHFVGFA
;
A
#
# COMPACT_ATOMS: atom_id res chain seq x y z
N MET A 1 -12.17 24.34 0.78
CA MET A 1 -10.87 24.15 0.11
C MET A 1 -10.71 25.28 -0.88
N LYS A 2 -9.50 25.79 -1.13
CA LYS A 2 -9.31 26.82 -2.15
C LYS A 2 -8.95 26.12 -3.46
N ASP A 3 -9.94 25.86 -4.30
CA ASP A 3 -9.83 25.04 -5.53
C ASP A 3 -8.71 25.50 -6.49
N TRP A 4 -8.30 26.77 -6.39
CA TRP A 4 -7.20 27.28 -7.20
C TRP A 4 -5.85 26.61 -6.91
N ILE A 5 -5.62 26.06 -5.71
CA ILE A 5 -4.33 25.42 -5.36
C ILE A 5 -4.11 24.17 -6.21
N LEU A 6 -5.18 23.42 -6.51
CA LEU A 6 -5.12 22.24 -7.36
C LEU A 6 -4.67 22.57 -8.78
N LEU A 7 -4.95 23.78 -9.28
CA LEU A 7 -4.50 24.22 -10.60
C LEU A 7 -2.97 24.33 -10.70
N TYR A 8 -2.26 24.47 -9.58
CA TYR A 8 -0.80 24.52 -9.58
C TYR A 8 -0.18 23.13 -9.69
N ALA A 9 -0.96 22.05 -9.53
CA ALA A 9 -0.45 20.68 -9.60
C ALA A 9 0.06 20.30 -11.00
N ASN A 10 -0.30 21.03 -12.06
CA ASN A 10 0.28 20.88 -13.39
C ASN A 10 1.52 21.77 -13.63
N TRP A 11 1.94 22.55 -12.64
CA TRP A 11 3.03 23.51 -12.73
C TRP A 11 4.06 23.26 -11.60
N PRO A 12 5.07 22.40 -11.82
CA PRO A 12 6.04 21.99 -10.80
C PRO A 12 6.73 23.16 -10.08
N GLU A 13 7.15 24.20 -10.80
CA GLU A 13 7.77 25.38 -10.20
C GLU A 13 6.77 26.15 -9.33
N GLY A 14 5.50 26.18 -9.73
CA GLY A 14 4.41 26.75 -8.94
C GLY A 14 4.19 25.99 -7.62
N VAL A 15 4.20 24.65 -7.67
CA VAL A 15 4.14 23.81 -6.46
C VAL A 15 5.30 24.14 -5.54
N LEU A 16 6.54 24.21 -6.05
CA LEU A 16 7.72 24.55 -5.25
C LEU A 16 7.60 25.92 -4.59
N LEU A 17 7.14 26.94 -5.33
CA LEU A 17 6.94 28.28 -4.78
C LEU A 17 5.92 28.29 -3.64
N LEU A 18 4.81 27.55 -3.77
CA LEU A 18 3.82 27.42 -2.70
C LEU A 18 4.43 26.76 -1.46
N LEU A 19 5.13 25.64 -1.63
CA LEU A 19 5.81 24.93 -0.55
C LEU A 19 6.84 25.82 0.15
N GLN A 20 7.65 26.57 -0.60
CA GLN A 20 8.63 27.52 -0.06
C GLN A 20 7.97 28.68 0.71
N ALA A 21 6.76 29.08 0.32
CA ALA A 21 5.96 30.06 1.05
C ALA A 21 5.32 29.51 2.34
N GLY A 22 5.60 28.26 2.71
CA GLY A 22 5.09 27.60 3.92
C GLY A 22 3.72 26.94 3.73
N TYR A 23 3.25 26.80 2.48
CA TYR A 23 2.08 25.99 2.20
C TYR A 23 2.37 24.52 2.52
N LYS A 24 1.42 23.86 3.19
CA LYS A 24 1.47 22.42 3.46
C LYS A 24 0.57 21.71 2.47
N ALA A 25 1.18 20.93 1.59
CA ALA A 25 0.45 20.07 0.66
C ALA A 25 -0.28 18.95 1.41
N HIS A 26 -1.40 18.51 0.85
CA HIS A 26 -2.22 17.40 1.30
C HIS A 26 -2.43 16.44 0.12
N GLU A 27 -3.22 15.39 0.35
CA GLU A 27 -3.49 14.33 -0.62
C GLU A 27 -4.20 14.86 -1.88
N TYR A 28 -5.00 15.92 -1.75
CA TYR A 28 -5.73 16.51 -2.88
C TYR A 28 -4.81 17.08 -3.96
N GLU A 29 -3.70 17.70 -3.59
CA GLU A 29 -2.73 18.21 -4.55
C GLU A 29 -2.02 17.06 -5.29
N LEU A 30 -1.81 15.92 -4.62
CA LEU A 30 -1.27 14.73 -5.25
C LEU A 30 -2.28 14.13 -6.24
N TYR A 31 -3.56 14.01 -5.87
CA TYR A 31 -4.61 13.59 -6.81
C TYR A 31 -4.68 14.50 -8.04
N ALA A 32 -4.62 15.83 -7.85
CA ALA A 32 -4.60 16.76 -8.96
C ALA A 32 -3.37 16.54 -9.86
N ALA A 33 -2.18 16.32 -9.28
CA ALA A 33 -0.96 16.05 -10.05
C ALA A 33 -1.05 14.74 -10.84
N LEU A 34 -1.70 13.71 -10.27
CA LEU A 34 -2.03 12.46 -10.95
C LEU A 34 -3.00 12.71 -12.11
N ASP A 35 -4.09 13.45 -11.89
CA ASP A 35 -5.10 13.76 -12.92
C ASP A 35 -4.51 14.58 -14.08
N PHE A 36 -3.53 15.44 -13.81
CA PHE A 36 -2.81 16.22 -14.82
C PHE A 36 -1.67 15.46 -15.51
N ASP A 37 -1.39 14.19 -15.14
CA ASP A 37 -0.23 13.41 -15.61
C ASP A 37 1.10 14.18 -15.43
N CYS A 38 1.25 14.87 -14.30
CA CYS A 38 2.40 15.72 -14.03
C CYS A 38 3.43 15.01 -13.12
N GLU A 39 4.27 14.16 -13.73
CA GLU A 39 5.30 13.36 -13.05
C GLU A 39 6.17 14.19 -12.08
N SER A 40 6.62 15.37 -12.51
CA SER A 40 7.46 16.24 -11.68
C SER A 40 6.74 16.76 -10.44
N SER A 41 5.48 17.17 -10.57
CA SER A 41 4.67 17.60 -9.41
C SER A 41 4.39 16.44 -8.46
N VAL A 42 4.10 15.24 -8.98
CA VAL A 42 3.96 14.02 -8.17
C VAL A 42 5.21 13.77 -7.34
N CYS A 43 6.39 13.83 -7.98
CA CYS A 43 7.68 13.64 -7.32
C CYS A 43 7.88 14.67 -6.18
N ILE A 44 7.72 15.97 -6.50
CA ILE A 44 7.88 17.06 -5.52
C ILE A 44 6.96 16.87 -4.31
N LEU A 45 5.68 16.53 -4.55
CA LEU A 45 4.68 16.36 -3.50
C LEU A 45 5.03 15.20 -2.56
N ILE A 46 5.47 14.07 -3.12
CA ILE A 46 5.94 12.90 -2.35
C ILE A 46 7.16 13.25 -1.50
N GLU A 47 8.16 13.92 -2.11
CA GLU A 47 9.42 14.28 -1.44
C GLU A 47 9.22 15.23 -0.24
N THR A 48 8.10 15.96 -0.18
CA THR A 48 7.80 16.80 0.99
C THR A 48 7.59 16.01 2.27
N GLY A 49 7.20 14.72 2.18
CA GLY A 49 6.84 13.89 3.32
C GLY A 49 5.56 14.31 4.06
N ASN A 50 4.87 15.36 3.59
CA ASN A 50 3.60 15.83 4.16
C ASN A 50 2.40 15.05 3.62
N VAL A 51 2.54 14.48 2.42
CA VAL A 51 1.48 13.71 1.76
C VAL A 51 1.69 12.22 2.02
N ILE A 52 0.63 11.56 2.48
CA ILE A 52 0.65 10.12 2.71
C ILE A 52 0.25 9.40 1.43
N VAL A 53 1.19 8.67 0.81
CA VAL A 53 0.88 7.77 -0.29
C VAL A 53 0.29 6.48 0.27
N GLY A 54 -1.02 6.28 0.14
CA GLY A 54 -1.76 5.14 0.69
C GLY A 54 -2.52 4.33 -0.37
N TYR A 55 -3.61 3.70 0.05
CA TYR A 55 -4.45 2.88 -0.82
C TYR A 55 -5.02 3.66 -2.00
N GLY A 56 -5.53 4.88 -1.76
CA GLY A 56 -6.21 5.66 -2.80
C GLY A 56 -5.26 6.13 -3.89
N GLU A 57 -4.05 6.53 -3.51
CA GLU A 57 -3.00 6.97 -4.42
C GLU A 57 -2.47 5.79 -5.25
N LEU A 58 -2.28 4.61 -4.62
CA LEU A 58 -1.93 3.39 -5.33
C LEU A 58 -3.04 2.95 -6.29
N TRP A 59 -4.31 3.00 -5.83
CA TRP A 59 -5.47 2.67 -6.66
C TRP A 59 -5.56 3.58 -7.89
N ALA A 60 -5.37 4.89 -7.71
CA ALA A 60 -5.32 5.85 -8.82
C ALA A 60 -4.16 5.53 -9.77
N ALA A 61 -2.97 5.27 -9.25
CA ALA A 61 -1.78 4.93 -10.03
C ALA A 61 -1.95 3.65 -10.85
N THR A 62 -2.70 2.65 -10.36
CA THR A 62 -2.93 1.39 -11.09
C THR A 62 -3.78 1.57 -12.36
N ARG A 63 -4.54 2.66 -12.42
CA ARG A 63 -5.43 3.01 -13.55
C ARG A 63 -4.81 4.08 -14.44
N HIS A 64 -3.66 4.60 -14.04
CA HIS A 64 -2.99 5.70 -14.72
C HIS A 64 -2.24 5.20 -15.97
N PRO A 65 -2.35 5.87 -17.13
CA PRO A 65 -1.70 5.42 -18.37
C PRO A 65 -0.16 5.56 -18.31
N ASN A 66 0.35 6.53 -17.55
CA ASN A 66 1.78 6.75 -17.38
C ASN A 66 2.37 5.79 -16.33
N SER A 67 3.15 4.81 -16.78
CA SER A 67 3.76 3.79 -15.93
C SER A 67 4.80 4.34 -14.96
N LYS A 68 5.42 5.49 -15.24
CA LYS A 68 6.40 6.12 -14.36
C LYS A 68 5.76 6.71 -13.11
N ILE A 69 4.55 7.28 -13.24
CA ILE A 69 3.78 7.73 -12.08
C ILE A 69 3.50 6.55 -11.14
N ALA A 70 3.15 5.38 -11.70
CA ALA A 70 3.01 4.17 -10.89
C ALA A 70 4.32 3.76 -10.20
N ASP A 71 5.48 3.88 -10.85
CA ASP A 71 6.78 3.63 -10.18
C ASP A 71 7.03 4.60 -9.02
N LEU A 72 6.75 5.90 -9.20
CA LEU A 72 6.91 6.89 -8.14
C LEU A 72 6.05 6.55 -6.91
N ILE A 73 4.79 6.15 -7.15
CA ILE A 73 3.86 5.78 -6.09
C ILE A 73 4.29 4.48 -5.39
N ILE A 74 4.72 3.46 -6.15
CA ILE A 74 5.26 2.21 -5.58
C ILE A 74 6.52 2.50 -4.76
N GLN A 75 7.44 3.32 -5.27
CA GLN A 75 8.67 3.65 -4.56
C GLN A 75 8.40 4.41 -3.26
N ALA A 76 7.46 5.37 -3.26
CA ALA A 76 7.05 6.07 -2.05
C ALA A 76 6.47 5.13 -0.99
N LEU A 77 5.69 4.12 -1.41
CA LEU A 77 5.20 3.07 -0.52
C LEU A 77 6.33 2.21 0.03
N VAL A 78 7.26 1.78 -0.82
CA VAL A 78 8.44 0.99 -0.42
C VAL A 78 9.25 1.74 0.63
N ASP A 79 9.56 3.01 0.41
CA ASP A 79 10.38 3.80 1.32
C ASP A 79 9.71 3.96 2.69
N ARG A 80 8.40 4.20 2.69
CA ARG A 80 7.60 4.28 3.91
C ARG A 80 7.57 2.96 4.69
N ARG A 81 7.38 1.83 4.00
CA ARG A 81 7.35 0.50 4.61
C ARG A 81 8.72 0.09 5.14
N LYS A 82 9.79 0.38 4.40
CA LYS A 82 11.17 0.21 4.87
C LYS A 82 11.43 1.02 6.13
N ARG A 83 11.01 2.29 6.16
CA ARG A 83 11.16 3.12 7.36
C ARG A 83 10.43 2.52 8.56
N LEU A 84 9.19 2.08 8.38
CA LEU A 84 8.44 1.44 9.45
C LEU A 84 9.10 0.13 9.91
N GLN A 85 9.59 -0.67 8.98
CA GLN A 85 10.30 -1.92 9.27
C GLN A 85 11.62 -1.67 10.03
N LEU A 86 12.39 -0.66 9.65
CA LEU A 86 13.60 -0.26 10.38
C LEU A 86 13.27 0.18 11.81
N LEU A 87 12.17 0.94 12.00
CA LEU A 87 11.71 1.31 13.34
C LEU A 87 11.28 0.08 14.15
N ALA A 88 10.61 -0.88 13.51
CA ALA A 88 10.23 -2.15 14.12
C ALA A 88 11.47 -2.94 14.57
N GLU A 89 12.43 -3.15 13.68
CA GLU A 89 13.67 -3.89 13.94
C GLU A 89 14.55 -3.23 15.01
N ALA A 90 14.52 -1.90 15.12
CA ALA A 90 15.29 -1.15 16.12
C ALA A 90 14.68 -1.18 17.53
N HIS A 91 13.36 -1.36 17.66
CA HIS A 91 12.63 -1.14 18.91
C HIS A 91 11.80 -2.32 19.41
N LEU A 92 11.66 -3.38 18.61
CA LEU A 92 10.98 -4.62 18.99
C LEU A 92 12.00 -5.70 19.35
N SER A 93 11.64 -6.55 20.31
CA SER A 93 12.42 -7.75 20.62
C SER A 93 12.31 -8.77 19.49
N VAL A 94 13.24 -9.73 19.47
CA VAL A 94 13.19 -10.86 18.53
C VAL A 94 11.87 -11.63 18.64
N ASP A 95 11.35 -11.78 19.87
CA ASP A 95 10.07 -12.45 20.11
C ASP A 95 8.90 -11.65 19.52
N GLU A 96 8.85 -10.33 19.72
CA GLU A 96 7.82 -9.46 19.14
C GLU A 96 7.85 -9.49 17.60
N LEU A 97 9.05 -9.41 16.99
CA LEU A 97 9.22 -9.50 15.54
C LEU A 97 8.77 -10.86 14.99
N SER A 98 9.10 -11.95 15.71
CA SER A 98 8.72 -13.31 15.35
C SER A 98 7.21 -13.53 15.45
N GLU A 99 6.56 -13.02 16.50
CA GLU A 99 5.10 -13.08 16.66
C GLU A 99 4.37 -12.35 15.53
N LEU A 100 4.91 -11.20 15.10
CA LEU A 100 4.41 -10.42 13.96
C LEU A 100 4.81 -11.03 12.60
N LYS A 101 5.62 -12.09 12.60
CA LYS A 101 6.16 -12.75 11.39
C LYS A 101 6.85 -11.77 10.44
N ILE A 102 7.53 -10.77 11.01
CA ILE A 102 8.30 -9.80 10.24
C ILE A 102 9.59 -10.46 9.81
N ARG A 103 9.90 -10.38 8.51
CA ARG A 103 11.11 -10.96 7.92
C ARG A 103 11.94 -9.83 7.31
N PRO A 104 13.27 -9.81 7.51
CA PRO A 104 14.13 -8.75 6.97
C PRO A 104 14.14 -8.65 5.43
N ASP A 105 13.84 -9.76 4.73
CA ASP A 105 13.86 -9.86 3.27
C ASP A 105 12.52 -9.52 2.61
N VAL A 106 11.49 -9.21 3.39
CA VAL A 106 10.13 -8.95 2.91
C VAL A 106 9.57 -7.70 3.57
N LEU A 107 9.03 -6.80 2.75
CA LEU A 107 8.35 -5.60 3.26
C LEU A 107 7.08 -5.98 3.98
N ILE A 108 6.91 -5.40 5.16
CA ILE A 108 5.67 -5.51 5.92
C ILE A 108 4.48 -4.98 5.13
N ASP A 109 3.35 -5.69 5.21
CA ASP A 109 2.12 -5.32 4.51
C ASP A 109 0.94 -5.34 5.51
N LEU A 110 0.17 -6.42 5.56
CA LEU A 110 -0.99 -6.59 6.45
C LEU A 110 -0.68 -6.39 7.94
N GLN A 111 0.56 -6.63 8.37
CA GLN A 111 0.98 -6.46 9.77
C GLN A 111 1.22 -4.99 10.14
N THR A 112 1.26 -4.07 9.17
CA THR A 112 1.67 -2.69 9.42
C THR A 112 0.92 -2.05 10.58
N GLN A 113 -0.41 -2.19 10.63
CA GLN A 113 -1.17 -1.53 11.68
C GLN A 113 -0.79 -2.04 13.07
N GLN A 114 -0.52 -3.33 13.20
CA GLN A 114 -0.12 -3.92 14.47
C GLN A 114 1.28 -3.42 14.87
N VAL A 115 2.21 -3.33 13.92
CA VAL A 115 3.54 -2.74 14.13
C VAL A 115 3.44 -1.29 14.61
N ILE A 116 2.62 -0.47 13.93
CA ILE A 116 2.38 0.94 14.30
C ILE A 116 1.82 1.05 15.72
N GLN A 117 0.87 0.19 16.10
CA GLN A 117 0.28 0.20 17.44
C GLN A 117 1.31 -0.12 18.52
N ILE A 118 2.15 -1.14 18.31
CA ILE A 118 3.18 -1.53 19.28
C ILE A 118 4.24 -0.42 19.41
N LEU A 119 4.73 0.11 18.28
CA LEU A 119 5.71 1.20 18.29
C LEU A 119 5.15 2.46 18.95
N ARG A 120 3.88 2.80 18.70
CA ARG A 120 3.20 3.92 19.35
C ARG A 120 3.06 3.71 20.86
N ALA A 121 2.75 2.49 21.30
CA ALA A 121 2.69 2.15 22.73
C ALA A 121 4.05 2.30 23.42
N LYS A 122 5.15 2.15 22.67
CA LYS A 122 6.53 2.41 23.11
C LYS A 122 6.96 3.88 22.97
N ASN A 123 6.05 4.79 22.61
CA ASN A 123 6.32 6.21 22.38
C ASN A 123 7.40 6.49 21.32
N ILE A 124 7.49 5.64 20.29
CA ILE A 124 8.38 5.85 19.15
C ILE A 124 7.78 6.88 18.19
N ASP A 125 8.61 7.79 17.68
CA ASP A 125 8.22 8.73 16.63
C ASP A 125 8.02 7.98 15.30
N LEU A 126 6.81 8.07 14.76
CA LEU A 126 6.41 7.41 13.51
C LEU A 126 6.33 8.39 12.33
N SER A 127 6.88 9.60 12.46
CA SER A 127 6.88 10.59 11.40
C SER A 127 7.38 10.00 10.07
N GLY A 128 6.57 10.12 9.02
CA GLY A 128 6.87 9.54 7.69
C GLY A 128 6.72 8.02 7.58
N ALA A 129 6.21 7.33 8.60
CA ALA A 129 5.97 5.88 8.64
C ALA A 129 4.52 5.51 9.04
N ILE A 130 3.66 6.52 9.26
CA ILE A 130 2.26 6.32 9.66
C ILE A 130 1.43 5.79 8.47
N GLU A 131 0.54 4.85 8.80
CA GLU A 131 -0.60 4.48 7.97
C GLU A 131 -1.90 4.99 8.59
N PRO A 132 -2.84 5.47 7.77
CA PRO A 132 -4.15 5.92 8.27
C PRO A 132 -5.08 4.76 8.64
N TYR A 133 -4.97 3.60 8.00
CA TYR A 133 -5.81 2.43 8.27
C TYR A 133 -5.08 1.11 7.94
N PRO A 134 -5.58 -0.06 8.39
CA PRO A 134 -5.09 -1.36 7.95
C PRO A 134 -5.54 -1.64 6.51
N TRP A 135 -4.60 -2.00 5.65
CA TRP A 135 -4.83 -2.43 4.27
C TRP A 135 -3.63 -3.22 3.76
N SER A 136 -3.85 -4.00 2.70
CA SER A 136 -2.76 -4.60 1.91
C SER A 136 -2.54 -3.81 0.62
N VAL A 137 -1.30 -3.67 0.17
CA VAL A 137 -0.98 -3.09 -1.15
C VAL A 137 -1.75 -3.78 -2.27
N TYR A 138 -1.99 -5.10 -2.16
CA TYR A 138 -2.71 -5.90 -3.14
C TYR A 138 -4.21 -5.61 -3.19
N GLU A 139 -4.80 -5.04 -2.14
CA GLU A 139 -6.21 -4.62 -2.13
C GLU A 139 -6.46 -3.39 -3.01
N ALA A 140 -5.43 -2.56 -3.25
CA ALA A 140 -5.53 -1.35 -4.06
C ALA A 140 -5.34 -1.59 -5.56
N LEU A 141 -4.81 -2.75 -5.95
CA LEU A 141 -4.38 -3.00 -7.34
C LEU A 141 -5.51 -3.36 -8.30
N GLY A 142 -6.69 -3.69 -7.77
CA GLY A 142 -7.77 -4.27 -8.56
C GLY A 142 -7.30 -5.51 -9.31
N HIS A 143 -7.48 -5.53 -10.64
CA HIS A 143 -7.06 -6.63 -11.51
C HIS A 143 -5.81 -6.31 -12.35
N ASN A 144 -5.01 -5.33 -11.92
CA ASN A 144 -3.78 -4.95 -12.63
C ASN A 144 -2.59 -5.78 -12.14
N TYR A 145 -2.48 -7.02 -12.65
CA TYR A 145 -1.40 -7.94 -12.27
C TYR A 145 0.00 -7.48 -12.70
N THR A 146 0.09 -6.63 -13.73
CA THR A 146 1.37 -6.00 -14.11
C THR A 146 1.90 -5.11 -12.99
N ILE A 147 1.02 -4.33 -12.35
CA ILE A 147 1.40 -3.54 -11.16
C ILE A 147 1.63 -4.47 -9.96
N ALA A 148 0.84 -5.53 -9.81
CA ALA A 148 1.05 -6.52 -8.73
C ALA A 148 2.43 -7.18 -8.80
N ASP A 149 2.92 -7.49 -10.00
CA ASP A 149 4.27 -8.00 -10.20
C ASP A 149 5.34 -6.96 -9.86
N ARG A 150 5.13 -5.68 -10.20
CA ARG A 150 6.07 -4.60 -9.81
C ARG A 150 6.14 -4.44 -8.30
N VAL A 151 4.99 -4.44 -7.63
CA VAL A 151 4.88 -4.37 -6.15
C VAL A 151 5.54 -5.59 -5.51
N TRP A 152 5.35 -6.77 -6.08
CA TRP A 152 6.02 -7.99 -5.64
C TRP A 152 7.55 -7.90 -5.76
N GLU A 153 8.07 -7.44 -6.90
CA GLU A 153 9.51 -7.27 -7.11
C GLU A 153 10.10 -6.15 -6.24
N ALA A 154 9.30 -5.16 -5.88
CA ALA A 154 9.68 -4.09 -4.97
C ALA A 154 9.84 -4.55 -3.50
N GLY A 155 9.39 -5.77 -3.16
CA GLY A 155 9.66 -6.42 -1.87
C GLY A 155 8.42 -6.84 -1.08
N PHE A 156 7.20 -6.57 -1.54
CA PHE A 156 5.95 -6.98 -0.88
C PHE A 156 5.62 -8.46 -1.11
N ARG A 157 6.51 -9.36 -0.69
CA ARG A 157 6.49 -10.77 -1.10
C ARG A 157 5.67 -11.70 -0.20
N ASP A 158 4.88 -11.15 0.73
CA ASP A 158 4.09 -11.97 1.66
C ASP A 158 2.59 -11.95 1.34
N VAL A 159 2.14 -12.96 0.61
CA VAL A 159 0.72 -13.12 0.24
C VAL A 159 -0.06 -14.05 1.18
N ASP A 160 0.63 -14.77 2.07
CA ASP A 160 0.04 -15.77 2.97
C ASP A 160 0.03 -15.34 4.45
N VAL A 161 0.48 -14.11 4.74
CA VAL A 161 0.30 -13.50 6.05
C VAL A 161 -1.19 -13.31 6.34
N PRO A 162 -1.68 -13.79 7.49
CA PRO A 162 -3.04 -13.52 7.92
C PRO A 162 -3.17 -12.09 8.43
N CYS A 163 -4.28 -11.44 8.11
CA CYS A 163 -4.70 -10.22 8.78
C CYS A 163 -5.14 -10.51 10.23
N VAL A 164 -5.51 -9.47 10.97
CA VAL A 164 -5.97 -9.57 12.38
C VAL A 164 -7.18 -10.50 12.58
N ARG A 165 -7.91 -10.86 11.52
CA ARG A 165 -9.02 -11.83 11.55
C ARG A 165 -8.60 -13.26 11.17
N GLY A 166 -7.31 -13.53 11.05
CA GLY A 166 -6.79 -14.84 10.62
C GLY A 166 -6.89 -15.11 9.11
N ARG A 167 -7.36 -14.15 8.30
CA ARG A 167 -7.59 -14.32 6.86
C ARG A 167 -6.40 -13.84 6.04
N THR A 168 -5.94 -14.64 5.07
CA THR A 168 -4.92 -14.25 4.09
C THR A 168 -5.56 -13.53 2.90
N LEU A 169 -4.75 -13.01 1.97
CA LEU A 169 -5.28 -12.34 0.75
C LEU A 169 -6.22 -13.23 -0.06
N LEU A 170 -5.97 -14.54 -0.09
CA LEU A 170 -6.83 -15.53 -0.74
C LEU A 170 -8.22 -15.66 -0.05
N MET A 171 -8.34 -15.22 1.21
CA MET A 171 -9.53 -15.32 2.05
C MET A 171 -10.23 -13.98 2.33
N THR A 172 -9.57 -12.84 2.10
CA THR A 172 -10.12 -11.50 2.42
C THR A 172 -11.04 -10.95 1.34
N LYS A 173 -11.14 -11.62 0.19
CA LYS A 173 -11.93 -11.12 -0.94
C LYS A 173 -13.42 -11.10 -0.62
N ARG A 174 -13.98 -9.89 -0.70
CA ARG A 174 -15.41 -9.65 -0.68
C ARG A 174 -15.91 -9.89 -2.09
N CYS A 175 -16.97 -10.67 -2.25
CA CYS A 175 -17.87 -10.53 -3.38
C CYS A 175 -18.45 -9.12 -3.30
N GLU A 176 -17.72 -8.12 -3.78
CA GLU A 176 -18.36 -6.87 -4.14
C GLU A 176 -19.28 -7.24 -5.29
N THR A 177 -20.57 -7.21 -4.97
CA THR A 177 -21.67 -7.57 -5.87
C THR A 177 -21.42 -6.98 -7.26
N GLY A 178 -21.10 -7.83 -8.23
CA GLY A 178 -20.87 -7.43 -9.62
C GLY A 178 -19.47 -7.73 -10.18
N LEU A 179 -18.50 -8.20 -9.40
CA LEU A 179 -17.24 -8.69 -9.96
C LEU A 179 -17.48 -9.98 -10.77
N TYR A 180 -17.00 -10.01 -12.01
CA TYR A 180 -17.05 -11.22 -12.83
C TYR A 180 -16.19 -12.30 -12.16
N PHE A 181 -16.77 -13.49 -11.95
CA PHE A 181 -16.10 -14.68 -11.41
C PHE A 181 -14.72 -14.94 -12.03
N LYS A 182 -14.54 -14.59 -13.30
CA LYS A 182 -13.25 -14.57 -14.00
C LYS A 182 -12.14 -13.86 -13.21
N TYR A 183 -12.40 -12.67 -12.68
CA TYR A 183 -11.38 -11.88 -11.99
C TYR A 183 -10.97 -12.50 -10.65
N ILE A 184 -11.92 -13.11 -9.95
CA ILE A 184 -11.65 -13.86 -8.73
C ILE A 184 -10.71 -15.04 -9.02
N LEU A 185 -10.95 -15.75 -10.12
CA LEU A 185 -10.08 -16.85 -10.56
C LEU A 185 -8.70 -16.37 -11.00
N GLU A 186 -8.61 -15.28 -11.76
CA GLU A 186 -7.32 -14.71 -12.18
C GLU A 186 -6.49 -14.27 -10.97
N GLU A 187 -7.13 -13.67 -9.96
CA GLU A 187 -6.44 -13.24 -8.76
C GLU A 187 -6.00 -14.42 -7.91
N ALA A 188 -6.87 -15.40 -7.72
CA ALA A 188 -6.52 -16.64 -7.04
C ALA A 188 -5.37 -17.35 -7.74
N ALA A 189 -5.39 -17.42 -9.08
CA ALA A 189 -4.29 -18.00 -9.85
C ALA A 189 -2.97 -17.23 -9.65
N TRP A 190 -3.03 -15.89 -9.65
CA TRP A 190 -1.85 -15.06 -9.37
C TRP A 190 -1.32 -15.29 -7.96
N LEU A 191 -2.17 -15.24 -6.92
CA LEU A 191 -1.79 -15.47 -5.52
C LEU A 191 -1.19 -16.86 -5.30
N LEU A 192 -1.80 -17.90 -5.88
CA LEU A 192 -1.28 -19.28 -5.84
C LEU A 192 0.09 -19.36 -6.53
N GLY A 193 0.26 -18.69 -7.67
CA GLY A 193 1.54 -18.58 -8.36
C GLY A 193 2.63 -17.87 -7.55
N LYS A 194 2.24 -17.00 -6.62
CA LYS A 194 3.13 -16.32 -5.66
C LYS A 194 3.31 -17.10 -4.34
N GLY A 195 2.72 -18.29 -4.21
CA GLY A 195 2.93 -19.18 -3.06
C GLY A 195 1.88 -19.11 -1.96
N ALA A 196 0.73 -18.47 -2.19
CA ALA A 196 -0.41 -18.53 -1.27
C ALA A 196 -0.86 -19.98 -1.02
N GLN A 197 -1.26 -20.31 0.21
CA GLN A 197 -1.57 -21.68 0.60
C GLN A 197 -3.07 -21.99 0.46
N PRO A 198 -3.51 -22.80 -0.53
CA PRO A 198 -4.93 -23.03 -0.82
C PRO A 198 -5.66 -23.80 0.29
N TYR A 199 -4.95 -24.61 1.07
CA TYR A 199 -5.52 -25.45 2.13
C TYR A 199 -5.30 -24.90 3.53
N ARG A 200 -4.76 -23.67 3.64
CA ARG A 200 -4.67 -22.99 4.93
C ARG A 200 -6.07 -22.84 5.51
N LEU A 201 -6.22 -23.18 6.78
CA LEU A 201 -7.50 -23.10 7.47
C LEU A 201 -7.67 -21.74 8.14
N CYS A 202 -8.84 -21.13 7.95
CA CYS A 202 -9.36 -20.05 8.77
C CYS A 202 -10.72 -20.51 9.31
N GLU A 203 -10.86 -20.60 10.64
CA GLU A 203 -12.09 -21.10 11.26
C GLU A 203 -12.54 -22.47 10.70
N ASN A 204 -11.58 -23.38 10.51
CA ASN A 204 -11.75 -24.71 9.87
C ASN A 204 -12.20 -24.68 8.39
N THR A 205 -12.23 -23.52 7.75
CA THR A 205 -12.55 -23.38 6.33
C THR A 205 -11.24 -23.22 5.52
N PRO A 206 -10.97 -24.09 4.52
CA PRO A 206 -9.83 -23.93 3.64
C PRO A 206 -9.87 -22.63 2.83
N ALA A 207 -8.72 -22.01 2.59
CA ALA A 207 -8.59 -20.77 1.82
C ALA A 207 -9.31 -20.84 0.45
N LEU A 208 -9.16 -21.96 -0.25
CA LEU A 208 -9.75 -22.17 -1.56
C LEU A 208 -11.29 -22.13 -1.55
N HIS A 209 -11.94 -22.44 -0.42
CA HIS A 209 -13.39 -22.34 -0.32
C HIS A 209 -13.85 -20.88 -0.38
N PHE A 210 -13.06 -19.93 0.12
CA PHE A 210 -13.37 -18.50 -0.02
C PHE A 210 -13.33 -18.03 -1.47
N VAL A 211 -12.61 -18.72 -2.36
CA VAL A 211 -12.57 -18.44 -3.80
C VAL A 211 -13.78 -19.06 -4.51
N GLY A 212 -14.15 -20.30 -4.16
CA GLY A 212 -15.23 -21.05 -4.82
C GLY A 212 -16.64 -20.61 -4.41
N PHE A 213 -16.79 -19.93 -3.28
CA PHE A 213 -18.07 -19.39 -2.79
C PHE A 213 -18.14 -17.85 -2.91
N ALA A 214 -17.23 -17.24 -3.67
CA ALA A 214 -17.23 -15.80 -3.94
C ALA A 214 -18.03 -15.41 -5.22
#